data_AF-A0A356BZR2-F1
#
_entry.id   AF-A0A356BZR2-F1
#
_cell.length_a   1.000
_cell.length_b   1.000
_cell.length_c   1.000
_cell.angle_alpha   90.00
_cell.angle_beta   90.00
_cell.angle_gamma   90.00
#
_symmetry.space_group_name_H-M   'P 1'
#
loop_
_entity.id
_entity.type
_entity.pdbx_description
1 polymer ?
#
loop_
_entity_poly.entity_id
_entity_poly.type
_entity_poly.pdbx_seq_one_letter_code
_entity_poly.pdbx_strand_id
1 'polypeptide(L)' 'MYNVGDHVVYPMHGAGVIVAIEEREVLGEKQKYYIMALPIGDM' A
#
# COMPACT_ATOMS: atom_id res chain seq x y z
N MET A 1 -2.46 -7.14 11.06
CA MET A 1 -2.76 -6.97 9.62
C MET A 1 -3.41 -5.62 9.48
N TYR A 2 -2.95 -4.81 8.53
CA TYR A 2 -3.49 -3.46 8.35
C TYR A 2 -4.79 -3.49 7.54
N ASN A 3 -5.61 -2.47 7.72
CA ASN A 3 -6.88 -2.30 7.05
C ASN A 3 -6.85 -1.08 6.12
N VAL A 4 -7.84 -1.00 5.23
CA VAL A 4 -8.07 0.20 4.42
C VAL A 4 -8.39 1.38 5.34
N GLY A 5 -7.69 2.50 5.16
CA GLY A 5 -7.76 3.69 6.00
C GLY A 5 -6.65 3.78 7.07
N ASP A 6 -5.88 2.72 7.29
CA ASP A 6 -4.75 2.77 8.20
C ASP A 6 -3.63 3.66 7.65
N HIS A 7 -3.07 4.49 8.52
CA HIS A 7 -1.90 5.31 8.23
C HIS A 7 -0.64 4.49 8.50
N VAL A 8 0.21 4.37 7.49
CA VAL A 8 1.44 3.57 7.54
C VAL A 8 2.62 4.40 7.06
N VAL A 9 3.81 4.11 7.58
CA VAL A 9 5.05 4.79 7.16
C VAL A 9 5.84 3.85 6.28
N TYR A 10 6.15 4.31 5.06
CA TYR A 10 7.10 3.63 4.20
C TYR A 10 8.46 4.34 4.34
N PRO A 11 9.50 3.66 4.86
CA PRO A 11 10.80 4.29 5.10
C PRO A 11 11.30 5.03 3.86
N MET A 12 11.91 6.20 4.07
CA MET A 12 12.37 7.13 3.02
C MET A 12 11.28 7.79 2.18
N HIS A 13 10.03 7.32 2.22
CA HIS A 13 8.91 7.82 1.41
C HIS A 13 7.81 8.53 2.23
N GLY A 14 7.94 8.55 3.56
CA GLY A 14 7.02 9.25 4.44
C GLY A 14 5.77 8.44 4.79
N ALA A 15 4.76 9.14 5.30
CA ALA A 15 3.49 8.54 5.71
C ALA A 15 2.55 8.43 4.51
N GLY A 16 1.91 7.27 4.34
CA GLY A 16 0.87 7.02 3.36
C GLY A 16 -0.35 6.39 4.02
N VAL A 17 -1.41 6.24 3.23
CA VAL A 17 -2.66 5.60 3.65
C VAL A 17 -2.90 4.36 2.79
N ILE A 18 -3.30 3.26 3.41
CA ILE A 18 -3.76 2.08 2.67
C ILE A 18 -5.13 2.39 2.09
N VAL A 19 -5.23 2.41 0.76
CA VAL A 19 -6.48 2.74 0.04
C VAL A 19 -7.23 1.48 -0.41
N ALA A 20 -6.54 0.37 -0.60
CA ALA A 20 -7.14 -0.90 -0.98
C ALA A 20 -6.23 -2.08 -0.65
N ILE A 21 -6.81 -3.28 -0.59
CA ILE A 21 -6.10 -4.55 -0.46
C ILE A 21 -6.61 -5.44 -1.59
N GLU A 22 -5.72 -5.85 -2.48
CA GLU A 22 -6.06 -6.66 -3.66
C GLU A 22 -5.31 -7.99 -3.63
N GLU A 23 -5.94 -9.05 -4.13
CA GLU A 23 -5.26 -10.32 -4.38
C GLU A 23 -4.78 -10.35 -5.84
N ARG A 24 -3.48 -10.54 -6.04
CA ARG A 24 -2.89 -10.60 -7.38
C ARG A 24 -2.03 -11.84 -7.51
N GLU A 25 -2.00 -12.38 -8.73
CA GLU A 25 -1.14 -13.49 -9.11
C GLU A 25 0.10 -12.95 -9.84
N VAL A 26 1.28 -13.15 -9.26
CA VAL A 26 2.56 -12.70 -9.82
C VAL A 26 3.51 -13.90 -9.82
N LEU A 27 4.08 -14.22 -10.99
CA LEU A 27 4.97 -15.38 -11.18
C LEU A 27 4.35 -16.72 -10.76
N GLY A 28 3.02 -16.87 -10.88
CA GLY A 28 2.27 -18.08 -10.50
C GLY A 28 1.95 -18.19 -9.01
N GLU A 29 2.32 -17.19 -8.20
CA GLU A 29 1.96 -17.11 -6.79
C GLU A 29 0.88 -16.06 -6.55
N LYS A 30 -0.18 -16.46 -5.84
CA LYS A 30 -1.24 -15.54 -5.39
C LYS A 30 -0.85 -14.94 -4.06
N GLN A 31 -0.73 -13.61 -4.03
CA GLN A 31 -0.40 -12.86 -2.82
C GLN A 31 -1.33 -11.65 -2.67
N LYS A 32 -1.52 -11.22 -1.43
CA LYS A 32 -2.28 -10.01 -1.11
C LYS A 32 -1.36 -8.80 -1.16
N TYR A 33 -1.70 -7.82 -1.99
CA TYR A 33 -1.00 -6.58 -2.17
C TYR A 33 -1.78 -5.44 -1.53
N TYR A 34 -1.07 -4.62 -0.76
CA TYR A 34 -1.61 -3.38 -0.20
C TYR A 34 -1.38 -2.25 -1.19
N ILE A 35 -2.44 -1.59 -1.60
CA ILE A 35 -2.35 -0.37 -2.39
C ILE A 35 -2.27 0.79 -1.40
N MET A 36 -1.16 1.52 -1.47
CA MET A 36 -0.86 2.64 -0.59
C MET A 36 -0.84 3.92 -1.42
N ALA A 37 -1.50 4.97 -0.92
CA ALA A 37 -1.36 6.32 -1.44
C ALA A 37 -0.31 7.06 -0.61
N LEU A 38 0.80 7.44 -1.25
CA LEU A 38 1.86 8.25 -0.64
C LEU A 38 1.70 9.70 -1.16
N PRO A 39 1.80 10.73 -0.30
CA PRO A 39 1.75 12.13 -0.69
C PRO A 39 3.04 12.63 -1.38
N ILE A 40 3.82 11.74 -2.00
CA ILE A 40 5.02 12.10 -2.75
C ILE A 40 4.56 12.56 -4.14
N GLY A 41 4.55 13.87 -4.36
CA GLY A 41 4.40 14.45 -5.68
C GLY A 41 3.34 15.55 -5.84
N ASP A 42 2.61 15.95 -4.79
CA ASP A 42 1.78 17.17 -4.82
C ASP A 42 2.62 18.43 -4.52
N MET A 43 3.80 18.54 -5.14
CA MET A 43 4.59 19.77 -5.21
C MET A 43 5.01 20.08 -6.65
#